data_AF-M2QG70-F1
#
_entry.id   AF-M2QG70-F1
#
_cell.length_a   1.000
_cell.length_b   1.000
_cell.length_c   1.000
_cell.angle_alpha   90.00
_cell.angle_beta   90.00
_cell.angle_gamma   90.00
#
_symmetry.space_group_name_H-M   'P 1'
#
loop_
_entity.id
_entity.type
_entity.pdbx_description
1 polymer ?
#
loop_
_entity_poly.entity_id
_entity_poly.type
_entity_poly.pdbx_seq_one_letter_code
_entity_poly.pdbx_strand_id
1 'polypeptide(L)'
;MKKFLTAAALTLAAVTMSATPAFAVETGDFYATGIGPGPSDAITSAEKVARLYARNTGWLDSQCYVRGSDVRSHFSYYSATVWLWCHR
;
A
#
# COMPACT_ATOMS: atom_id res chain seq x y z
N MET A 1 -15.51 32.12 60.81
CA MET A 1 -14.35 31.19 60.89
C MET A 1 -14.44 30.21 59.73
N LYS A 2 -13.28 29.93 59.10
CA LYS A 2 -13.02 28.86 58.12
C LYS A 2 -13.66 29.01 56.73
N LYS A 3 -12.97 28.77 55.62
CA LYS A 3 -11.55 28.52 55.30
C LYS A 3 -11.49 28.68 53.77
N PHE A 4 -10.57 29.50 53.27
CA PHE A 4 -10.29 29.66 51.85
C PHE A 4 -9.84 28.31 51.26
N LEU A 5 -10.50 27.84 50.21
CA LEU A 5 -10.05 26.70 49.43
C LEU A 5 -9.30 27.21 48.20
N THR A 6 -8.00 26.97 48.27
CA THR A 6 -6.94 27.39 47.38
C THR A 6 -7.05 26.73 46.01
N ALA A 7 -6.86 27.55 44.98
CA ALA A 7 -6.73 27.15 43.58
C ALA A 7 -5.48 26.29 43.35
N ALA A 8 -5.61 25.28 42.49
CA ALA A 8 -4.50 24.65 41.79
C ALA A 8 -4.90 24.48 40.32
N ALA A 9 -4.71 25.54 39.54
CA ALA A 9 -4.80 25.47 38.08
C ALA A 9 -3.53 24.80 37.56
N LEU A 10 -3.61 23.50 37.26
CA LEU A 10 -2.58 22.79 36.51
C LEU A 10 -2.67 23.23 35.04
N THR A 11 -1.83 24.18 34.64
CA THR A 11 -1.62 24.49 33.22
C THR A 11 -0.84 23.35 32.60
N LEU A 12 -1.57 22.40 32.02
CA LEU A 12 -1.03 21.47 31.03
C LEU A 12 -0.57 22.29 29.83
N ALA A 13 0.73 22.50 29.71
CA ALA A 13 1.34 22.96 28.47
C ALA A 13 1.09 21.87 27.42
N ALA A 14 0.04 22.03 26.63
CA ALA A 14 -0.15 21.27 25.41
C ALA A 14 0.99 21.66 24.48
N VAL A 15 2.05 20.84 24.45
CA VAL A 15 3.02 20.88 23.38
C VAL A 15 2.27 20.43 22.14
N THR A 16 1.66 21.39 21.42
CA THR A 16 1.26 21.16 20.05
C THR A 16 2.55 21.02 19.28
N MET A 17 3.09 19.81 19.23
CA MET A 17 4.00 19.44 18.16
C MET A 17 3.17 19.63 16.91
N SER A 18 3.34 20.79 16.27
CA SER A 18 2.95 21.00 14.89
C SER A 18 3.80 20.01 14.10
N ALA A 19 3.33 18.78 14.01
CA ALA A 19 3.81 17.85 13.02
C ALA A 19 3.68 18.61 11.70
N THR A 20 4.82 18.92 11.07
CA THR A 20 4.85 19.18 9.63
C THR A 20 3.93 18.14 9.01
N PRO A 21 2.98 18.52 8.12
CA PRO A 21 2.17 17.53 7.46
C PRO A 21 3.15 16.61 6.73
N ALA A 22 3.43 15.47 7.33
CA ALA A 22 3.94 14.34 6.60
C ALA A 22 2.80 14.12 5.62
N PHE A 23 3.01 14.53 4.36
CA PHE A 23 2.28 13.93 3.27
C PHE A 23 2.48 12.43 3.50
N ALA A 24 1.49 11.80 4.13
CA ALA A 24 1.56 10.41 4.49
C ALA A 24 1.54 9.72 3.14
N VAL A 25 2.73 9.38 2.63
CA VAL A 25 2.88 8.67 1.37
C VAL A 25 2.09 7.40 1.57
N GLU A 26 0.91 7.37 0.94
CA GLU A 26 0.06 6.21 1.03
C GLU A 26 0.74 5.17 0.16
N THR A 27 0.88 3.95 0.69
CA THR A 27 1.43 2.84 -0.08
C THR A 27 0.44 1.70 -0.11
N GLY A 28 0.43 0.97 -1.21
CA GLY A 28 -0.39 -0.23 -1.38
C GLY A 28 0.43 -1.33 -2.05
N ASP A 29 0.42 -2.51 -1.46
CA ASP A 29 1.02 -3.70 -2.05
C ASP A 29 -0.08 -4.60 -2.61
N PHE A 30 0.02 -4.95 -3.88
CA PHE A 30 -0.92 -5.84 -4.57
C PHE A 30 -0.16 -6.98 -5.21
N TYR A 31 -0.78 -8.15 -5.25
CA TYR A 31 -0.22 -9.26 -6.00
C TYR A 31 -1.32 -10.06 -6.66
N ALA A 32 -0.96 -10.72 -7.76
CA ALA A 32 -1.84 -11.66 -8.42
C ALA A 32 -1.03 -12.73 -9.14
N THR A 33 -1.68 -13.84 -9.43
CA THR A 33 -1.12 -14.93 -10.21
C THR A 33 -1.85 -15.03 -11.54
N GLY A 34 -1.09 -15.26 -12.61
CA GLY A 34 -1.59 -15.45 -13.96
C GLY A 34 -0.97 -16.69 -14.60
N ILE A 35 -1.54 -17.10 -15.73
CA ILE A 35 -1.04 -18.19 -16.55
C ILE A 35 -0.89 -17.74 -18.01
N GLY A 36 -0.01 -18.40 -18.76
CA GLY A 36 0.19 -18.14 -20.18
C GLY A 36 0.99 -19.24 -20.88
N PRO A 37 0.94 -19.29 -22.22
CA PRO A 37 1.70 -20.27 -22.99
C PRO A 37 3.22 -20.00 -22.94
N GLY A 38 3.63 -18.75 -22.74
CA GLY A 38 5.01 -18.35 -22.44
C GLY A 38 5.17 -17.67 -21.08
N PRO A 39 6.41 -17.52 -20.60
CA PRO A 39 6.70 -16.83 -19.34
C PRO A 39 6.22 -15.37 -19.35
N SER A 40 6.44 -14.65 -20.46
CA SER A 40 5.99 -13.25 -20.61
C SER A 40 4.46 -13.13 -20.64
N ASP A 41 3.76 -14.10 -21.22
CA ASP A 41 2.29 -14.12 -21.24
C ASP A 41 1.74 -14.32 -19.83
N ALA A 42 2.36 -15.22 -19.05
CA ALA A 42 1.98 -15.47 -17.67
C ALA A 42 2.19 -14.22 -16.79
N ILE A 43 3.32 -13.52 -16.95
CA ILE A 43 3.60 -12.24 -16.26
C ILE A 43 2.55 -11.19 -16.67
N THR A 44 2.31 -11.01 -17.97
CA THR A 44 1.36 -10.01 -18.47
C THR A 44 -0.06 -10.28 -17.96
N SER A 45 -0.46 -11.54 -17.90
CA SER A 45 -1.74 -11.98 -17.36
C SER A 45 -1.83 -11.66 -15.85
N ALA A 46 -0.81 -12.00 -15.08
CA ALA A 46 -0.74 -11.71 -13.64
C ALA A 46 -0.77 -10.20 -13.36
N GLU A 47 -0.01 -9.41 -14.11
CA GLU A 47 0.06 -7.96 -13.96
C GLU A 47 -1.30 -7.30 -14.20
N LYS A 48 -2.03 -7.71 -15.25
CA LYS A 48 -3.39 -7.20 -15.52
C LYS A 48 -4.33 -7.42 -14.33
N VAL A 49 -4.26 -8.58 -13.68
CA VAL A 49 -5.09 -8.91 -12.52
C VAL A 49 -4.65 -8.11 -11.29
N ALA A 50 -3.35 -8.01 -11.02
CA ALA A 50 -2.85 -7.21 -9.90
C ALA A 50 -3.22 -5.73 -10.04
N ARG A 51 -3.12 -5.16 -11.26
CA ARG A 51 -3.54 -3.78 -11.55
C ARG A 51 -5.05 -3.59 -11.41
N LEU A 52 -5.85 -4.60 -11.76
CA LEU A 52 -7.29 -4.57 -11.51
C LEU A 52 -7.60 -4.48 -10.01
N TYR A 53 -6.90 -5.25 -9.16
CA TYR A 53 -7.07 -5.16 -7.70
C TYR A 53 -6.65 -3.79 -7.14
N ALA A 54 -5.55 -3.23 -7.62
CA ALA A 54 -5.12 -1.88 -7.26
C ALA A 54 -6.17 -0.83 -7.67
N ARG A 55 -6.69 -0.90 -8.91
CA ARG A 55 -7.73 0.04 -9.38
C ARG A 55 -9.03 -0.08 -8.61
N ASN A 56 -9.43 -1.31 -8.24
CA ASN A 56 -10.64 -1.54 -7.42
C ASN A 56 -10.53 -0.97 -6.00
N THR A 57 -9.31 -0.67 -5.54
CA THR A 57 -9.06 -0.01 -4.26
C THR A 57 -8.72 1.49 -4.41
N GLY A 58 -8.89 2.03 -5.62
CA GLY A 58 -8.76 3.47 -5.88
C GLY A 58 -7.36 3.95 -6.28
N TRP A 59 -6.46 3.03 -6.64
CA TRP A 59 -5.14 3.38 -7.17
C TRP A 59 -5.17 3.61 -8.68
N LEU A 60 -4.40 4.59 -9.15
CA LEU A 60 -4.19 4.81 -10.59
C LEU A 60 -3.05 3.94 -11.11
N ASP A 61 -3.10 3.54 -12.38
CA ASP A 61 -2.02 2.74 -12.99
C ASP A 61 -0.67 3.49 -12.98
N SER A 62 -0.69 4.84 -13.07
CA SER A 62 0.50 5.69 -12.96
C SER A 62 1.13 5.71 -11.57
N GLN A 63 0.40 5.26 -10.55
CA GLN A 63 0.84 5.21 -9.15
C GLN A 63 1.43 3.84 -8.79
N CYS A 64 1.29 2.83 -9.67
CA CYS A 64 1.60 1.43 -9.40
C CYS A 64 2.71 0.87 -10.31
N TYR A 65 3.74 0.30 -9.68
CA TYR A 65 4.94 -0.21 -10.34
C TYR A 65 5.13 -1.69 -10.03
N VAL A 66 5.60 -2.46 -11.01
CA VAL A 66 5.99 -3.86 -10.79
C VAL A 66 7.26 -3.90 -9.95
N ARG A 67 7.20 -4.50 -8.77
CA ARG A 67 8.35 -4.71 -7.89
C ARG A 67 9.10 -6.00 -8.23
N GLY A 68 8.38 -7.01 -8.70
CA GLY A 68 8.97 -8.28 -9.09
C GLY A 68 7.95 -9.29 -9.62
N SER A 69 8.48 -10.39 -10.14
CA SER A 69 7.69 -11.51 -10.63
C SER A 69 8.40 -12.84 -10.34
N ASP A 70 7.64 -13.85 -9.92
CA ASP A 70 8.09 -15.24 -9.82
C ASP A 70 7.42 -16.04 -10.94
N VAL A 71 8.21 -16.75 -11.75
CA VAL A 71 7.69 -17.54 -12.87
C VAL A 71 8.00 -19.01 -12.65
N ARG A 72 6.99 -19.85 -12.86
CA ARG A 72 7.11 -21.30 -12.81
C ARG A 72 6.69 -21.90 -14.13
N SER A 73 7.55 -22.76 -14.65
CA SER A 73 7.24 -23.61 -15.79
C SER A 73 6.45 -24.83 -15.33
N HIS A 74 5.40 -25.18 -16.09
CA HIS A 74 4.64 -26.41 -15.98
C HIS A 74 4.76 -27.16 -17.31
N PHE A 75 4.25 -28.41 -17.35
CA PHE A 75 4.37 -29.27 -18.53
C PHE A 75 3.81 -28.64 -19.82
N SER A 76 2.76 -27.83 -19.73
CA SER A 76 2.07 -27.25 -20.90
C SER A 76 1.82 -25.74 -20.83
N TYR A 77 2.24 -25.07 -19.75
CA TYR A 77 2.01 -23.64 -19.55
C TYR A 77 3.00 -23.07 -18.53
N TYR A 78 3.00 -21.75 -18.39
CA TYR A 78 3.72 -21.04 -17.34
C TYR A 78 2.71 -20.38 -16.41
N SER A 79 3.02 -20.36 -15.12
CA SER A 79 2.35 -19.50 -14.15
C SER A 79 3.30 -18.43 -13.67
N ALA A 80 2.81 -17.22 -13.43
CA ALA A 80 3.59 -16.17 -12.82
C ALA A 80 2.82 -15.50 -11.69
N THR A 81 3.50 -15.18 -10.60
CA THR A 81 3.00 -14.26 -9.57
C THR A 81 3.71 -12.93 -9.74
N VAL A 82 2.96 -11.84 -9.80
CA VAL A 82 3.49 -10.47 -9.92
C VAL A 82 3.13 -9.70 -8.66
N TRP A 83 4.10 -8.94 -8.13
CA TRP A 83 3.89 -8.00 -7.03
C TRP A 83 3.98 -6.57 -7.56
N LEU A 84 2.95 -5.79 -7.26
CA LEU A 84 2.88 -4.36 -7.50
C LEU A 84 3.09 -3.61 -6.20
N TRP A 85 3.81 -2.50 -6.30
CA TRP A 85 3.91 -1.50 -5.27
C TRP A 85 3.32 -0.19 -5.80
N CYS A 86 2.34 0.34 -5.09
CA CYS A 86 1.69 1.59 -5.42
C CYS A 86 2.03 2.68 -4.39
N HIS A 87 2.16 3.93 -4.83
CA HIS A 87 2.40 5.10 -3.98
C HIS A 87 1.70 6.37 -4.48
N ARG A 88 1.22 7.21 -3.56
CA ARG A 88 0.61 8.53 -3.86
C ARG A 88 0.81 9.53 -2.73
#